data_AF-A0A371J985-F1
#
_entry.id   AF-A0A371J985-F1
#
_cell.length_a   1.000
_cell.length_b   1.000
_cell.length_c   1.000
_cell.angle_alpha   90.00
_cell.angle_beta   90.00
_cell.angle_gamma   90.00
#
_symmetry.space_group_name_H-M   'P 1'
#
loop_
_entity.id
_entity.type
_entity.pdbx_description
1 polymer ?
#
loop_
_entity_poly.entity_id
_entity_poly.type
_entity_poly.pdbx_seq_one_letter_code
_entity_poly.pdbx_strand_id
1 'polypeptide(L)'
;MLNKKKYIKILFLFLAIFIVIGGFTYAYKKPVIIHKVYNGVIKDVKSNELIGDSKINLDINYEKAYKIKNFNSVDRLYGTITIDDIEYEIQGITVLNEKNKYIGATAIKNGESKYHIFLLEDLEFILLGELGDDEFVKQIVAPAKNESDFDRIIQKLP
;
A
#
# COMPACT_ATOMS: atom_id res chain seq x y z
N MET A 1 24.02 -43.06 31.70
CA MET A 1 23.49 -41.87 32.42
C MET A 1 24.16 -40.62 31.90
N LEU A 2 23.44 -39.72 31.23
CA LEU A 2 24.03 -38.44 30.83
C LEU A 2 24.46 -37.67 32.09
N ASN A 3 25.71 -37.19 32.08
CA ASN A 3 26.28 -36.41 33.17
C ASN A 3 25.42 -35.15 33.41
N LYS A 4 24.96 -34.89 34.66
CA LYS A 4 24.05 -33.79 35.03
C LYS A 4 24.47 -32.44 34.41
N LYS A 5 25.77 -32.19 34.29
CA LYS A 5 26.32 -30.97 33.66
C LYS A 5 26.01 -30.84 32.16
N LYS A 6 25.94 -31.96 31.41
CA LYS A 6 25.55 -31.97 29.99
C LYS A 6 24.05 -31.68 29.82
N TYR A 7 23.20 -32.17 30.72
CA TYR A 7 21.76 -31.92 30.69
C TYR A 7 21.43 -30.44 30.87
N ILE A 8 22.08 -29.78 31.84
CA ILE A 8 21.90 -28.34 32.09
C ILE A 8 22.29 -27.51 30.86
N LYS A 9 23.41 -27.83 30.19
CA LYS A 9 23.83 -27.14 28.97
C LYS A 9 22.84 -27.30 27.82
N ILE A 10 22.31 -28.51 27.62
CA ILE A 10 21.29 -28.79 26.60
C ILE A 10 20.01 -28.00 26.90
N LEU A 11 19.58 -27.96 28.17
CA LEU A 11 18.40 -27.18 28.58
C LEU A 11 18.55 -25.69 28.29
N PHE A 12 19.71 -25.09 28.61
CA PHE A 12 19.98 -23.68 28.29
C PHE A 12 20.04 -23.41 26.78
N LEU A 13 20.57 -24.35 25.99
CA LEU A 13 20.57 -24.24 24.54
C LEU A 13 19.14 -24.23 23.98
N PHE A 14 18.29 -25.15 24.44
CA PHE A 14 16.87 -25.17 24.06
C PHE A 14 16.15 -23.89 24.48
N LEU A 15 16.38 -23.40 25.70
CA LEU A 15 15.77 -22.16 26.18
C LEU A 15 16.19 -20.95 25.31
N ALA A 16 17.47 -20.85 24.94
CA ALA A 16 17.96 -19.80 24.06
C ALA A 16 17.30 -19.88 22.68
N ILE A 17 17.18 -21.09 22.10
CA ILE A 17 16.49 -21.30 20.81
C ILE A 17 15.02 -20.88 20.92
N PHE A 18 14.33 -21.23 22.01
CA PHE A 18 12.93 -20.83 22.23
C PHE A 18 12.77 -19.32 22.37
N ILE A 19 13.70 -18.62 23.03
CA ILE A 19 13.68 -17.16 23.11
C ILE A 19 13.93 -16.52 21.75
N VAL A 20 14.85 -17.07 20.96
CA VAL A 20 15.15 -16.58 19.60
C VAL A 20 13.95 -16.78 18.68
N ILE A 21 13.39 -18.00 18.63
CA ILE A 21 12.20 -18.31 17.81
C ILE A 21 10.98 -17.52 18.30
N GLY A 22 10.77 -17.45 19.61
CA GLY A 22 9.71 -16.65 20.23
C GLY A 22 9.84 -15.16 19.93
N GLY A 23 11.06 -14.62 19.94
CA GLY A 23 11.36 -13.24 19.56
C GLY A 23 11.11 -12.97 18.08
N PHE A 24 11.54 -13.87 17.18
CA PHE A 24 11.30 -13.74 15.74
C PHE A 24 9.81 -13.86 15.39
N THR A 25 9.08 -14.78 16.02
CA THR A 25 7.63 -14.94 15.80
C THR A 25 6.83 -13.80 16.39
N TYR A 26 7.25 -13.23 17.53
CA TYR A 26 6.64 -12.03 18.08
C TYR A 26 6.90 -10.79 17.20
N ALA A 27 8.07 -10.72 16.55
CA ALA A 27 8.43 -9.61 15.66
C ALA A 27 7.76 -9.68 14.28
N TYR A 28 7.43 -10.88 13.79
CA TYR A 28 6.85 -11.06 12.45
C TYR A 28 5.32 -10.89 12.48
N LYS A 29 4.84 -9.69 12.16
CA LYS A 29 3.41 -9.47 11.86
C LYS A 29 3.12 -9.94 10.44
N LYS A 30 2.18 -10.87 10.31
CA LYS A 30 1.69 -11.29 8.99
C LYS A 30 1.10 -10.07 8.25
N PRO A 31 1.34 -9.94 6.93
CA PRO A 31 0.68 -8.93 6.13
C PRO A 31 -0.83 -9.03 6.24
N VAL A 32 -1.52 -7.89 6.20
CA VAL A 32 -2.97 -7.85 6.05
C VAL A 32 -3.28 -7.87 4.56
N ILE A 33 -4.00 -8.91 4.11
CA ILE A 33 -4.47 -8.99 2.73
C ILE A 33 -5.71 -8.10 2.59
N ILE A 34 -5.71 -7.23 1.59
CA ILE A 34 -6.77 -6.27 1.32
C ILE A 34 -7.22 -6.45 -0.13
N HIS A 35 -8.52 -6.64 -0.29
CA HIS A 35 -9.22 -6.67 -1.57
C HIS A 35 -10.22 -5.53 -1.58
N LYS A 36 -10.08 -4.57 -2.50
CA LYS A 36 -11.02 -3.46 -2.67
C LYS A 36 -11.34 -3.24 -4.14
N VAL A 37 -12.60 -2.88 -4.41
CA VAL A 37 -13.08 -2.52 -5.74
C VAL A 37 -13.63 -1.12 -5.68
N TYR A 38 -13.21 -0.30 -6.64
CA TYR A 38 -13.65 1.08 -6.78
C TYR A 38 -14.21 1.29 -8.18
N ASN A 39 -15.21 2.16 -8.25
CA ASN A 39 -15.64 2.75 -9.51
C ASN A 39 -15.34 4.24 -9.42
N GLY A 40 -14.57 4.73 -10.37
CA GLY A 40 -14.12 6.12 -10.44
C GLY A 40 -14.46 6.76 -11.76
N VAL A 41 -14.16 8.05 -11.84
CA VAL A 41 -14.24 8.82 -13.09
C VAL A 41 -12.83 9.21 -13.53
N ILE A 42 -12.66 9.34 -14.84
CA ILE A 42 -11.42 9.71 -15.50
C ILE A 42 -11.54 11.16 -15.98
N LYS A 43 -10.57 12.00 -15.62
CA LYS A 43 -10.41 13.36 -16.11
C LYS A 43 -9.15 13.44 -16.96
N ASP A 44 -9.29 14.00 -18.16
CA ASP A 44 -8.14 14.33 -19.00
C ASP A 44 -7.48 15.61 -18.48
N VAL A 45 -6.16 15.58 -18.27
CA VAL A 45 -5.45 16.71 -17.64
C VAL A 45 -5.41 17.92 -18.57
N LYS A 46 -5.37 17.71 -19.88
CA LYS A 46 -5.21 18.77 -20.88
C LYS A 46 -6.50 19.54 -21.15
N SER A 47 -7.60 18.81 -21.35
CA SER A 47 -8.93 19.39 -21.58
C SER A 47 -9.64 19.76 -20.28
N ASN A 48 -9.24 19.17 -19.15
CA ASN A 48 -9.91 19.29 -17.87
C ASN A 48 -11.39 18.85 -17.93
N GLU A 49 -11.71 17.91 -18.82
CA GLU A 49 -13.04 17.33 -18.97
C GLU A 49 -13.06 15.89 -18.42
N LEU A 50 -14.22 15.47 -17.91
CA LEU A 50 -14.46 14.06 -17.63
C LEU A 50 -14.65 13.29 -18.93
N ILE A 51 -13.83 12.28 -19.14
CA ILE A 51 -13.78 11.52 -20.40
C ILE A 51 -14.32 10.09 -20.27
N GLY A 52 -14.64 9.64 -19.06
CA GLY A 52 -15.23 8.33 -18.84
C GLY A 52 -15.19 7.87 -17.39
N ASP A 53 -15.57 6.61 -17.21
CA ASP A 53 -15.52 5.90 -15.94
C ASP A 53 -14.38 4.87 -15.97
N SER A 54 -13.88 4.49 -14.79
CA SER A 54 -12.88 3.43 -14.64
C SER A 54 -13.22 2.51 -13.49
N LYS A 55 -12.99 1.22 -13.68
CA LYS A 55 -13.09 0.20 -12.64
C LYS A 55 -11.70 -0.16 -12.15
N ILE A 56 -11.50 -0.06 -10.83
CA ILE A 56 -10.23 -0.33 -10.19
C ILE A 56 -10.40 -1.46 -9.18
N ASN A 57 -9.64 -2.55 -9.33
CA ASN A 57 -9.55 -3.62 -8.33
C ASN A 57 -8.16 -3.58 -7.70
N LEU A 58 -8.10 -3.55 -6.37
CA LEU A 58 -6.87 -3.48 -5.59
C LEU A 58 -6.74 -4.75 -4.77
N ASP A 59 -5.71 -5.55 -5.06
CA ASP A 59 -5.41 -6.81 -4.38
C ASP A 59 -4.00 -6.73 -3.79
N ILE A 60 -3.90 -6.29 -2.54
CA ILE A 60 -2.62 -5.93 -1.91
C ILE A 60 -2.38 -6.61 -0.57
N ASN A 61 -1.11 -6.77 -0.25
CA ASN A 61 -0.61 -7.08 1.07
C ASN A 61 -0.13 -5.79 1.73
N TYR A 62 -0.68 -5.47 2.90
CA TYR A 62 -0.27 -4.32 3.70
C TYR A 62 0.51 -4.78 4.94
N GLU A 63 1.80 -4.46 4.95
CA GLU A 63 2.71 -4.76 6.05
C GLU A 63 2.83 -3.56 6.98
N LYS A 64 2.16 -3.66 8.12
CA LYS A 64 2.30 -2.68 9.20
C LYS A 64 3.65 -2.85 9.87
N ALA A 65 4.50 -1.85 9.76
CA ALA A 65 5.82 -1.88 10.33
C ALA A 65 5.76 -1.65 11.85
N TYR A 66 6.79 -2.10 12.58
CA TYR A 66 6.79 -2.00 14.05
C TYR A 66 6.89 -0.54 14.50
N LYS A 67 6.08 -0.19 15.50
CA LYS A 67 6.15 1.10 16.20
C LYS A 67 6.79 0.88 17.56
N ILE A 68 7.99 1.44 17.74
CA ILE A 68 8.54 1.69 19.09
C ILE A 68 8.07 3.09 19.47
N LYS A 69 7.91 3.36 20.77
CA LYS A 69 7.43 4.63 21.34
C LYS A 69 8.00 5.90 20.66
N ASN A 70 9.21 5.83 20.08
CA ASN A 70 9.87 6.92 19.35
C ASN A 70 10.38 6.53 17.93
N PHE A 71 10.03 5.35 17.39
CA PHE A 71 10.45 4.91 16.06
C PHE A 71 9.24 4.50 15.24
N ASN A 72 8.89 5.34 14.27
CA ASN A 72 7.87 5.06 13.28
C ASN A 72 8.56 4.41 12.07
N SER A 73 8.45 3.09 11.97
CA SER A 73 8.81 2.39 10.74
C SER A 73 7.75 2.68 9.66
N VAL A 74 8.15 2.75 8.40
CA VAL A 74 7.25 3.03 7.26
C VAL A 74 6.50 1.75 6.88
N ASP A 75 5.15 1.79 6.95
CA ASP A 75 4.32 0.69 6.48
C ASP A 75 4.48 0.53 4.96
N ARG A 76 4.52 -0.72 4.49
CA ARG A 76 4.71 -1.05 3.06
C ARG A 76 3.47 -1.71 2.50
N LEU A 77 3.22 -1.51 1.22
CA LEU A 77 2.27 -2.33 0.47
C LEU A 77 2.91 -2.90 -0.79
N TYR A 78 2.42 -4.05 -1.19
CA TYR A 78 2.74 -4.68 -2.47
C TYR A 78 1.60 -5.58 -2.92
N GLY A 79 1.47 -5.82 -4.22
CA GLY A 79 0.45 -6.70 -4.77
C GLY A 79 0.14 -6.32 -6.21
N THR A 80 -1.14 -6.37 -6.57
CA THR A 80 -1.63 -5.98 -7.89
C THR A 80 -2.71 -4.92 -7.81
N ILE A 81 -2.79 -4.12 -8.86
CA ILE A 81 -3.91 -3.24 -9.15
C ILE A 81 -4.37 -3.53 -10.57
N THR A 82 -5.67 -3.74 -10.77
CA THR A 82 -6.29 -3.89 -12.08
C THR A 82 -7.09 -2.64 -12.39
N ILE A 83 -6.79 -1.97 -13.50
CA ILE A 83 -7.50 -0.78 -13.98
C ILE A 83 -8.08 -1.15 -15.35
N ASP A 84 -9.41 -1.13 -15.48
CA ASP A 84 -10.12 -1.46 -16.72
C ASP A 84 -9.62 -2.75 -17.38
N ASP A 85 -9.57 -3.82 -16.58
CA ASP A 85 -9.11 -5.18 -16.93
C ASP A 85 -7.62 -5.32 -17.27
N ILE A 86 -6.83 -4.27 -17.02
CA ILE A 86 -5.37 -4.30 -17.17
C ILE A 86 -4.72 -4.42 -15.79
N GLU A 87 -3.97 -5.51 -15.57
CA GLU A 87 -3.23 -5.74 -14.33
C GLU A 87 -1.84 -5.04 -14.33
N TYR A 88 -1.49 -4.48 -13.18
CA TYR A 88 -0.21 -3.84 -12.88
C TYR A 88 0.31 -4.34 -11.53
N GLU A 89 1.63 -4.46 -11.39
CA GLU A 89 2.25 -4.65 -10.08
C GLU A 89 2.21 -3.32 -9.32
N ILE A 90 1.85 -3.34 -8.04
CA ILE A 90 1.84 -2.14 -7.20
C ILE A 90 2.85 -2.28 -6.06
N GLN A 91 3.58 -1.19 -5.79
CA GLN A 91 4.42 -1.05 -4.62
C GLN A 91 4.23 0.33 -4.02
N GLY A 92 4.20 0.43 -2.69
CA GLY A 92 3.97 1.70 -2.03
C GLY A 92 4.35 1.73 -0.57
N ILE A 93 4.34 2.94 -0.03
CA ILE A 93 4.76 3.23 1.33
C ILE A 93 3.84 4.26 1.98
N THR A 94 3.67 4.14 3.30
CA THR A 94 3.00 5.18 4.07
C THR A 94 3.81 6.47 4.08
N VAL A 95 3.16 7.57 3.75
CA VAL A 95 3.69 8.93 3.83
C VAL A 95 2.93 9.69 4.92
N LEU A 96 3.69 10.29 5.83
CA LEU A 96 3.16 11.12 6.91
C LEU A 96 3.48 12.58 6.58
N ASN A 97 2.44 13.39 6.34
CA ASN A 97 2.55 14.84 6.27
C ASN A 97 1.95 15.44 7.56
N GLU A 98 2.26 16.70 7.87
CA GLU A 98 1.79 17.42 9.07
C GLU A 98 0.26 17.41 9.22
N LYS A 99 -0.47 17.37 8.10
CA LYS A 99 -1.94 17.43 8.07
C LYS A 99 -2.60 16.08 7.87
N ASN A 100 -1.99 15.16 7.11
CA ASN A 100 -2.62 13.92 6.64
C ASN A 100 -1.64 12.74 6.60
N LYS A 101 -2.17 11.54 6.86
CA LYS A 101 -1.52 10.26 6.55
C LYS A 101 -2.10 9.74 5.25
N TYR A 102 -1.25 9.41 4.30
CA TYR A 102 -1.65 8.72 3.07
C TYR A 102 -0.65 7.65 2.72
N ILE A 103 -0.95 6.88 1.69
CA ILE A 103 0.02 5.97 1.09
C ILE A 103 0.28 6.41 -0.33
N GLY A 104 1.55 6.68 -0.63
CA GLY A 104 2.03 6.88 -1.99
C GLY A 104 2.46 5.55 -2.58
N ALA A 105 2.01 5.23 -3.78
CA ALA A 105 2.32 4.00 -4.48
C ALA A 105 2.53 4.23 -5.97
N THR A 106 3.15 3.25 -6.63
CA THR A 106 3.38 3.25 -8.08
C THR A 106 2.82 1.95 -8.65
N ALA A 107 2.06 2.04 -9.73
CA ALA A 107 1.71 0.88 -10.56
C ALA A 107 2.71 0.74 -11.70
N ILE A 108 3.26 -0.46 -11.84
CA ILE A 108 4.33 -0.81 -12.75
C ILE A 108 3.85 -1.90 -13.69
N LYS A 109 4.18 -1.78 -14.98
CA LYS A 109 3.96 -2.82 -15.97
C LYS A 109 5.16 -2.92 -16.88
N ASN A 110 5.68 -4.13 -17.06
CA ASN A 110 6.89 -4.40 -17.85
C ASN A 110 8.11 -3.56 -17.41
N GLY A 111 8.24 -3.30 -16.11
CA GLY A 111 9.33 -2.51 -15.54
C GLY A 111 9.18 -0.99 -15.67
N GLU A 112 8.09 -0.50 -16.26
CA GLU A 112 7.81 0.93 -16.42
C GLU A 112 6.69 1.39 -15.47
N SER A 113 6.91 2.52 -14.81
CA SER A 113 5.87 3.21 -14.03
C SER A 113 4.78 3.71 -14.97
N LYS A 114 3.53 3.27 -14.73
CA LYS A 114 2.36 3.68 -15.53
C LYS A 114 1.43 4.61 -14.76
N TYR A 115 1.33 4.42 -13.45
CA TYR A 115 0.52 5.28 -12.59
C TYR A 115 1.25 5.65 -11.32
N HIS A 116 1.07 6.91 -10.90
CA HIS A 116 1.29 7.33 -9.53
C HIS A 116 -0.02 7.24 -8.76
N ILE A 117 0.02 6.73 -7.53
CA ILE A 117 -1.17 6.35 -6.77
C ILE A 117 -1.14 6.99 -5.40
N PHE A 118 -2.23 7.64 -5.03
CA PHE A 118 -2.50 8.11 -3.68
C PHE A 118 -3.66 7.32 -3.09
N LEU A 119 -3.41 6.56 -2.02
CA LEU A 119 -4.44 5.91 -1.24
C LEU A 119 -4.66 6.74 0.03
N LEU A 120 -5.85 7.32 0.16
CA LEU A 120 -6.22 8.24 1.24
C LEU A 120 -7.19 7.58 2.21
N GLU A 121 -7.27 8.12 3.43
CA GLU A 121 -8.29 7.79 4.44
C GLU A 121 -8.46 6.27 4.61
N ASP A 122 -7.37 5.57 4.95
CA ASP A 122 -7.35 4.12 5.13
C ASP A 122 -7.91 3.33 3.92
N LEU A 123 -7.48 3.75 2.72
CA LEU A 123 -7.88 3.18 1.43
C LEU A 123 -9.35 3.44 1.08
N GLU A 124 -10.01 4.43 1.70
CA GLU A 124 -11.37 4.82 1.31
C GLU A 124 -11.38 5.47 -0.08
N PHE A 125 -10.36 6.30 -0.36
CA PHE A 125 -10.20 6.97 -1.66
C PHE A 125 -8.91 6.54 -2.33
N ILE A 126 -8.96 6.43 -3.65
CA ILE A 126 -7.82 6.19 -4.52
C ILE A 126 -7.79 7.27 -5.61
N LEU A 127 -6.61 7.86 -5.80
CA LEU A 127 -6.34 8.78 -6.89
C LEU A 127 -5.16 8.23 -7.69
N LEU A 128 -5.34 8.12 -9.00
CA LEU A 128 -4.37 7.62 -9.94
C LEU A 128 -4.02 8.73 -10.92
N GLY A 129 -2.74 9.04 -11.06
CA GLY A 129 -2.23 9.85 -12.17
C GLY A 129 -1.57 8.95 -13.20
N GLU A 130 -2.13 8.85 -14.41
CA GLU A 130 -1.52 8.16 -15.55
C GLU A 130 -0.33 8.97 -16.06
N LEU A 131 0.82 8.32 -16.20
CA LEU A 131 2.07 8.95 -16.64
C LEU A 131 2.21 8.88 -18.16
N GLY A 132 2.47 10.02 -18.79
CA GLY A 132 2.91 10.13 -20.19
C GLY A 132 3.98 11.21 -20.32
N ASP A 133 5.10 10.89 -20.96
CA ASP A 133 6.25 11.80 -21.18
C ASP A 133 6.64 12.63 -19.93
N ASP A 134 6.79 11.97 -18.78
CA ASP A 134 7.12 12.56 -17.46
C ASP A 134 6.06 13.49 -16.84
N GLU A 135 4.86 13.59 -17.43
CA GLU A 135 3.73 14.36 -16.92
C GLU A 135 2.49 13.49 -16.67
N PHE A 136 1.52 14.02 -15.91
CA PHE A 136 0.22 13.37 -15.78
C PHE A 136 -0.64 13.68 -17.00
N VAL A 137 -1.07 12.64 -17.71
CA VAL A 137 -1.96 12.78 -18.88
C VAL A 137 -3.42 12.58 -18.50
N LYS A 138 -3.70 11.70 -17.54
CA LYS A 138 -5.05 11.44 -17.02
C LYS A 138 -5.03 11.33 -15.51
N GLN A 139 -6.15 11.67 -14.90
CA GLN A 139 -6.40 11.48 -13.49
C GLN A 139 -7.64 10.62 -13.30
N ILE A 140 -7.52 9.58 -12.50
CA ILE A 140 -8.65 8.72 -12.12
C ILE A 140 -8.86 8.91 -10.62
N VAL A 141 -10.10 9.18 -10.23
CA VAL A 141 -10.46 9.35 -8.82
C VAL A 141 -11.60 8.43 -8.47
N ALA A 142 -11.45 7.70 -7.38
CA ALA A 142 -12.47 6.77 -6.92
C ALA A 142 -12.56 6.72 -5.38
N PRO A 143 -13.75 6.45 -4.82
CA PRO A 143 -15.03 6.31 -5.52
C PRO A 143 -15.60 7.67 -5.96
N ALA A 144 -15.96 7.80 -7.24
CA ALA A 144 -16.56 9.03 -7.78
C ALA A 144 -17.56 8.68 -8.89
N LYS A 145 -18.61 9.50 -9.06
CA LYS A 145 -19.64 9.29 -10.10
C LYS A 145 -19.79 10.46 -11.08
N ASN A 146 -19.23 11.62 -10.74
CA ASN A 146 -19.37 12.86 -11.50
C ASN A 146 -18.27 13.83 -11.09
N GLU A 147 -18.25 15.00 -11.73
CA GLU A 147 -17.22 16.02 -11.53
C GLU A 147 -17.22 16.60 -10.11
N SER A 148 -18.40 16.75 -9.49
CA SER A 148 -18.47 17.25 -8.11
C SER A 148 -17.85 16.27 -7.11
N ASP A 149 -18.07 14.96 -7.29
CA ASP A 149 -17.40 13.94 -6.47
C ASP A 149 -15.88 13.97 -6.70
N PHE A 150 -15.45 14.09 -7.96
CA PHE A 150 -14.05 14.16 -8.35
C PHE A 150 -13.34 15.34 -7.67
N ASP A 151 -13.87 16.56 -7.82
CA ASP A 151 -13.28 17.77 -7.26
C ASP A 151 -13.20 17.72 -5.74
N ARG A 152 -14.25 17.19 -5.09
CA ARG A 152 -14.26 17.01 -3.62
C ARG A 152 -13.14 16.08 -3.15
N ILE A 153 -12.87 15.00 -3.89
CA ILE A 153 -11.87 14.02 -3.49
C ILE A 153 -10.46 14.52 -3.82
N ILE A 154 -10.25 15.21 -4.95
CA ILE A 154 -8.96 15.84 -5.26
C ILE A 154 -8.54 16.83 -4.18
N GLN A 155 -9.48 17.57 -3.59
CA GLN A 155 -9.18 18.49 -2.49
C GLN A 155 -8.67 17.80 -1.21
N LYS A 156 -8.79 16.46 -1.11
CA LYS A 156 -8.20 15.66 -0.01
C LYS A 156 -6.71 15.36 -0.23
N LEU A 157 -6.17 15.61 -1.42
CA LEU A 157 -4.73 15.47 -1.65
C LEU A 157 -3.96 16.39 -0.68
N PRO A 158 -2.86 15.90 -0.09
CA PRO A 158 -2.07 16.61 0.90
C PRO A 158 -1.25 17.77 0.32
#